data_AF-A0A832EJI9-F1
#
_entry.id   AF-A0A832EJI9-F1
#
_cell.length_a   1.000
_cell.length_b   1.000
_cell.length_c   1.000
_cell.angle_alpha   90.00
_cell.angle_beta   90.00
_cell.angle_gamma   90.00
#
_symmetry.space_group_name_H-M   'P 1'
#
loop_
_entity.id
_entity.type
_entity.pdbx_description
1 polymer ?
#
loop_
_entity_poly.entity_id
_entity_poly.type
_entity_poly.pdbx_seq_one_letter_code
_entity_poly.pdbx_strand_id
1 'polypeptide(L)'
;MRPFSTDVAVSSSWTIRRNRLAKETVLNLLALRFANSILTTNWDHNTIDHVQITVAEEVGIEGRWGYFDQSGQLRDMVQNHLLQILTLIAMEPPTALDADSIRSEKLKVLKALRPITRQNVEEKSVRGQYGAGFLKGGPVAGYLEEAGGNPASQTETFVALRVDIDNWRWADVPFYLRTGKRMTTKRTEVAIHFKRLPHNIFKESYRKLPANRLIIQLQPNEGVEIEVLNKVPGLGKGLHLQRTMLDLSFSETFKNNRIPDAYERLLLEAMRGNQALFIRRDEVEQAWTWIDSIQEAWRAQNEPPKPYAAGTWGPVAAVALLARDGREWDE
;
A
#
# COMPACT_ATOMS: atom_id res chain seq x y z
N MET A 1 18.32 14.02 -11.18
CA MET A 1 17.57 13.02 -10.39
C MET A 1 17.95 11.67 -10.96
N ARG A 2 18.98 11.00 -10.43
CA ARG A 2 19.46 9.73 -10.99
C ARG A 2 18.51 8.61 -10.60
N PRO A 3 18.00 7.81 -11.54
CA PRO A 3 17.45 6.51 -11.19
C PRO A 3 18.58 5.58 -10.75
N PHE A 4 18.26 4.64 -9.88
CA PHE A 4 19.22 3.63 -9.46
C PHE A 4 19.72 2.88 -10.69
N SER A 5 21.04 2.80 -10.82
CA SER A 5 21.70 1.92 -11.77
C SER A 5 21.22 0.50 -11.53
N THR A 6 21.03 -0.23 -12.63
CA THR A 6 20.66 -1.64 -12.71
C THR A 6 21.68 -2.61 -12.12
N ASP A 7 22.63 -2.14 -11.29
CA ASP A 7 23.70 -2.94 -10.73
C ASP A 7 24.06 -2.47 -9.31
N VAL A 8 24.32 -3.44 -8.42
CA VAL A 8 24.59 -3.33 -6.97
C VAL A 8 25.86 -2.54 -6.61
N ALA A 9 26.57 -1.95 -7.58
CA ALA A 9 27.80 -1.22 -7.32
C ALA A 9 27.58 0.30 -7.41
N VAL A 10 27.42 0.96 -6.25
CA VAL A 10 27.99 2.29 -5.86
C VAL A 10 27.17 2.83 -4.68
N SER A 11 27.70 2.76 -3.46
CA SER A 11 27.12 3.40 -2.27
C SER A 11 28.22 3.78 -1.27
N SER A 12 28.45 5.08 -1.10
CA SER A 12 29.06 5.66 0.11
C SER A 12 28.94 7.19 0.11
N SER A 13 27.72 7.73 0.15
CA SER A 13 27.45 9.10 0.62
C SER A 13 25.94 9.34 0.76
N TRP A 14 25.57 10.17 1.72
CA TRP A 14 24.21 10.65 2.02
C TRP A 14 23.34 10.82 0.77
N THR A 15 22.56 9.80 0.45
CA THR A 15 21.64 9.87 -0.69
C THR A 15 20.25 10.17 -0.14
N ILE A 16 19.80 11.42 -0.30
CA ILE A 16 18.41 11.79 -0.05
C ILE A 16 17.57 11.11 -1.14
N ARG A 17 17.01 9.94 -0.82
CA ARG A 17 16.14 9.19 -1.72
C ARG A 17 14.74 9.78 -1.65
N ARG A 18 14.08 9.97 -2.80
CA ARG A 18 12.67 10.41 -2.85
C ARG A 18 11.83 9.41 -2.08
N ASN A 19 11.31 9.84 -0.93
CA ASN A 19 10.66 8.94 0.01
C ASN A 19 9.35 9.55 0.51
N ARG A 20 8.24 8.82 0.34
CA ARG A 20 6.93 9.23 0.89
C ARG A 20 6.88 9.05 2.42
N LEU A 21 7.89 8.42 3.03
CA LEU A 21 8.04 8.26 4.49
C LEU A 21 8.17 9.57 5.27
N ALA A 22 8.57 10.67 4.62
CA ALA A 22 8.77 11.94 5.32
C ALA A 22 7.50 12.77 5.52
N LYS A 23 6.34 12.21 5.19
CA LYS A 23 5.06 12.84 5.45
C LYS A 23 4.69 12.60 6.91
N GLU A 24 4.15 13.62 7.57
CA GLU A 24 3.60 13.54 8.94
C GLU A 24 2.72 12.30 9.14
N THR A 25 1.98 11.88 8.11
CA THR A 25 1.11 10.71 8.15
C THR A 25 1.84 9.39 8.44
N VAL A 26 3.12 9.27 8.07
CA VAL A 26 3.93 8.08 8.35
C VAL A 26 4.40 8.04 9.80
N LEU A 27 4.78 9.19 10.38
CA LEU A 27 5.06 9.29 11.81
C LEU A 27 3.79 9.05 12.64
N ASN A 28 2.65 9.52 12.12
CA ASN A 28 1.36 9.28 12.72
C ASN A 28 0.99 7.79 12.76
N LEU A 29 1.43 6.97 11.78
CA LEU A 29 1.26 5.51 11.87
C LEU A 29 1.95 4.90 13.11
N LEU A 30 3.13 5.39 13.48
CA LEU A 30 3.85 4.92 14.67
C LEU A 30 3.08 5.30 15.94
N ALA A 31 2.62 6.55 16.03
CA ALA A 31 1.81 7.01 17.15
C ALA A 31 0.50 6.23 17.25
N LEU A 32 -0.20 6.06 16.13
CA LEU A 32 -1.43 5.28 16.04
C LEU A 32 -1.21 3.85 16.59
N ARG A 33 -0.18 3.15 16.11
CA ARG A 33 0.06 1.75 16.47
C ARG A 33 0.57 1.54 17.89
N PHE A 34 1.44 2.42 18.38
CA PHE A 34 2.20 2.15 19.62
C PHE A 34 1.86 3.08 20.79
N ALA A 35 1.11 4.17 20.58
CA ALA A 35 0.63 5.03 21.66
C ALA A 35 -0.83 4.74 22.06
N ASN A 36 -1.54 3.89 21.32
CA ASN A 36 -2.95 3.57 21.57
C ASN A 36 -3.10 2.10 21.97
N SER A 37 -3.48 1.84 23.23
CA SER A 37 -3.64 0.49 23.76
C SER A 37 -4.66 -0.34 22.96
N ILE A 38 -5.80 0.27 22.60
CA ILE A 38 -6.86 -0.35 21.79
C ILE A 38 -6.31 -0.92 20.49
N LEU A 39 -5.40 -0.22 19.83
CA LEU A 39 -4.83 -0.69 18.56
C LEU A 39 -3.68 -1.67 18.80
N THR A 40 -2.79 -1.39 19.75
CA THR A 40 -1.65 -2.26 20.07
C THR A 40 -2.08 -3.70 20.37
N THR A 41 -3.15 -3.87 21.14
CA THR A 41 -3.65 -5.20 21.54
C THR A 41 -4.44 -5.92 20.44
N ASN A 42 -4.92 -5.19 19.43
CA ASN A 42 -5.73 -5.75 18.35
C ASN A 42 -4.98 -5.73 17.00
N TRP A 43 -3.65 -5.83 17.02
CA TRP A 43 -2.79 -5.71 15.83
C TRP A 43 -2.07 -7.01 15.46
N ASP A 44 -2.78 -8.12 15.38
CA ASP A 44 -2.21 -9.43 15.06
C ASP A 44 -3.18 -10.32 14.27
N HIS A 45 -2.74 -11.54 13.97
CA HIS A 45 -3.54 -12.54 13.30
C HIS A 45 -4.76 -13.02 14.09
N ASN A 46 -4.89 -12.75 15.39
CA ASN A 46 -6.08 -13.12 16.14
C ASN A 46 -7.25 -12.18 15.83
N THR A 47 -6.95 -10.93 15.51
CA THR A 47 -7.95 -9.87 15.33
C THR A 47 -8.06 -9.37 13.90
N ILE A 48 -6.99 -9.37 13.12
CA ILE A 48 -6.96 -8.89 11.74
C ILE A 48 -7.23 -10.06 10.78
N ASP A 49 -8.15 -9.86 9.84
CA ASP A 49 -8.42 -10.81 8.75
C ASP A 49 -7.46 -10.60 7.58
N HIS A 50 -7.31 -9.35 7.11
CA HIS A 50 -6.40 -8.98 6.04
C HIS A 50 -6.10 -7.48 6.06
N VAL A 51 -5.06 -7.09 5.33
CA VAL A 51 -4.66 -5.69 5.15
C VAL A 51 -4.63 -5.38 3.66
N GLN A 52 -5.14 -4.21 3.27
CA GLN A 52 -5.06 -3.69 1.91
C GLN A 52 -4.24 -2.41 1.90
N ILE A 53 -3.29 -2.29 0.98
CA ILE A 53 -2.48 -1.07 0.78
C ILE A 53 -2.66 -0.65 -0.68
N THR A 54 -3.36 0.47 -0.89
CA THR A 54 -3.63 1.02 -2.21
C THR A 54 -2.83 2.29 -2.42
N VAL A 55 -2.08 2.35 -3.52
CA VAL A 55 -1.39 3.56 -3.99
C VAL A 55 -1.74 3.79 -5.46
N ALA A 56 -2.84 4.50 -5.68
CA ALA A 56 -3.40 4.80 -6.99
C ALA A 56 -2.97 6.19 -7.49
N GLU A 57 -2.63 6.27 -8.77
CA GLU A 57 -2.26 7.52 -9.44
C GLU A 57 -3.18 7.76 -10.65
N GLU A 58 -3.78 8.94 -10.72
CA GLU A 58 -4.56 9.38 -11.89
C GLU A 58 -3.67 9.71 -13.10
N VAL A 59 -2.43 10.12 -12.84
CA VAL A 59 -1.50 10.54 -13.89
C VAL A 59 -0.99 9.34 -14.69
N GLY A 60 -0.73 9.58 -15.97
CA GLY A 60 -0.02 8.65 -16.85
C GLY A 60 1.49 8.76 -16.68
N ILE A 61 2.23 8.59 -17.77
CA ILE A 61 3.71 8.61 -17.72
C ILE A 61 4.28 10.02 -17.96
N GLU A 62 3.51 10.92 -18.58
CA GLU A 62 3.80 12.36 -18.68
C GLU A 62 5.18 12.63 -19.32
N GLY A 63 5.43 12.02 -20.49
CA GLY A 63 6.66 12.26 -21.27
C GLY A 63 7.91 11.54 -20.76
N ARG A 64 7.79 10.72 -19.71
CA ARG A 64 8.90 9.93 -19.15
C ARG A 64 8.90 8.47 -19.64
N TRP A 65 8.33 8.23 -20.81
CA TRP A 65 8.05 6.87 -21.30
C TRP A 65 9.31 6.00 -21.36
N GLY A 66 10.37 6.46 -22.04
CA GLY A 66 11.60 5.67 -22.19
C GLY A 66 12.33 5.35 -20.88
N TYR A 67 12.16 6.19 -19.85
CA TYR A 67 12.67 5.91 -18.52
C TYR A 67 11.77 4.91 -17.78
N PHE A 68 10.46 5.12 -17.81
CA PHE A 68 9.50 4.26 -17.11
C PHE A 68 9.48 2.84 -17.69
N ASP A 69 9.65 2.68 -19.01
CA ASP A 69 9.64 1.39 -19.70
C ASP A 69 10.76 0.44 -19.22
N GLN A 70 11.86 0.97 -18.69
CA GLN A 70 12.94 0.16 -18.12
C GLN A 70 12.68 -0.23 -16.66
N SER A 71 11.83 0.54 -15.96
CA SER A 71 11.56 0.38 -14.54
C SER A 71 10.31 -0.46 -14.30
N GLY A 72 9.19 -0.09 -14.92
CA GLY A 72 7.87 -0.60 -14.62
C GLY A 72 7.33 -0.16 -13.26
N GLN A 73 6.03 -0.38 -13.06
CA GLN A 73 5.33 0.00 -11.83
C GLN A 73 5.83 -0.79 -10.62
N LEU A 74 6.32 -2.03 -10.80
CA LEU A 74 6.85 -2.83 -9.70
C LEU A 74 8.07 -2.16 -9.06
N ARG A 75 9.04 -1.70 -9.87
CA ARG A 75 10.24 -1.03 -9.36
C ARG A 75 9.97 0.43 -8.96
N ASP A 76 9.11 1.14 -9.69
CA ASP A 76 8.81 2.56 -9.42
C ASP A 76 8.08 2.74 -8.08
N MET A 77 7.08 1.87 -7.82
CA MET A 77 6.17 2.06 -6.68
C MET A 77 6.24 0.95 -5.63
N VAL A 78 6.32 -0.33 -6.02
CA VAL A 78 6.26 -1.42 -5.05
C VAL A 78 7.55 -1.53 -4.24
N GLN A 79 8.70 -1.60 -4.91
CA GLN A 79 10.02 -1.79 -4.29
C GLN A 79 10.32 -0.79 -3.17
N ASN A 80 9.90 0.45 -3.35
CA ASN A 80 10.11 1.50 -2.36
C ASN A 80 8.79 1.79 -1.62
N HIS A 81 7.88 2.51 -2.25
CA HIS A 81 6.76 3.14 -1.54
C HIS A 81 5.83 2.14 -0.84
N LEU A 82 5.37 1.08 -1.50
CA LEU A 82 4.46 0.13 -0.88
C LEU A 82 5.16 -0.73 0.18
N LEU A 83 6.40 -1.17 -0.05
CA LEU A 83 7.15 -1.92 0.96
C LEU A 83 7.46 -1.07 2.20
N GLN A 84 7.69 0.23 2.04
CA GLN A 84 7.87 1.14 3.17
C GLN A 84 6.58 1.27 4.00
N ILE A 85 5.41 1.39 3.37
CA ILE A 85 4.13 1.39 4.10
C ILE A 85 3.87 0.03 4.76
N LEU A 86 4.07 -1.07 4.03
CA LEU A 86 3.89 -2.43 4.52
C LEU A 86 4.73 -2.67 5.78
N THR A 87 6.02 -2.32 5.74
CA THR A 87 6.92 -2.53 6.89
C THR A 87 6.49 -1.72 8.11
N LEU A 88 6.02 -0.49 7.94
CA LEU A 88 5.50 0.32 9.04
C LEU A 88 4.21 -0.23 9.65
N ILE A 89 3.35 -0.84 8.84
CA ILE A 89 2.12 -1.49 9.31
C ILE A 89 2.43 -2.83 9.99
N ALA A 90 3.42 -3.57 9.48
CA ALA A 90 3.68 -4.94 9.90
C ALA A 90 4.75 -5.10 10.99
N MET A 91 5.62 -4.10 11.20
CA MET A 91 6.74 -4.23 12.14
C MET A 91 6.29 -4.38 13.59
N GLU A 92 7.12 -5.02 14.41
CA GLU A 92 6.94 -5.07 15.86
C GLU A 92 7.15 -3.69 16.51
N PRO A 93 6.68 -3.49 17.76
CA PRO A 93 7.02 -2.30 18.53
C PRO A 93 8.56 -2.18 18.66
N PRO A 94 9.15 -1.06 18.22
CA PRO A 94 10.59 -0.87 18.37
C PRO A 94 10.93 -0.61 19.84
N THR A 95 12.16 -0.95 20.24
CA THR A 95 12.65 -0.73 21.61
C THR A 95 12.73 0.75 21.98
N ALA A 96 12.96 1.61 20.99
CA ALA A 96 12.97 3.05 21.12
C ALA A 96 12.61 3.72 19.78
N LEU A 97 12.36 5.03 19.80
CA LEU A 97 12.01 5.82 18.61
C LEU A 97 13.25 6.36 17.86
N ASP A 98 14.43 5.83 18.14
CA ASP A 98 15.63 6.14 17.37
C ASP A 98 15.61 5.43 16.00
N ALA A 99 16.44 5.93 15.09
CA ALA A 99 16.49 5.45 13.72
C ALA A 99 16.80 3.95 13.61
N ASP A 100 17.75 3.45 14.39
CA ASP A 100 18.23 2.09 14.24
C ASP A 100 17.25 1.07 14.83
N SER A 101 16.58 1.40 15.93
CA SER A 101 15.48 0.60 16.48
C SER A 101 14.35 0.42 15.44
N ILE A 102 13.86 1.52 14.85
CA ILE A 102 12.77 1.46 13.86
C ILE A 102 13.19 0.68 12.60
N ARG A 103 14.38 0.96 12.06
CA ARG A 103 14.89 0.28 10.86
C ARG A 103 15.10 -1.21 11.08
N SER A 104 15.52 -1.61 12.28
CA SER A 104 15.72 -3.02 12.62
C SER A 104 14.39 -3.79 12.59
N GLU A 105 13.31 -3.20 13.12
CA GLU A 105 11.98 -3.84 13.05
C GLU A 105 11.44 -3.89 11.61
N LYS A 106 11.66 -2.85 10.80
CA LYS A 106 11.30 -2.87 9.37
C LYS A 106 12.06 -3.96 8.61
N LEU A 107 13.35 -4.12 8.87
CA LEU A 107 14.18 -5.14 8.23
C LEU A 107 13.71 -6.57 8.59
N LYS A 108 13.28 -6.81 9.84
CA LYS A 108 12.71 -8.11 10.23
C LYS A 108 11.48 -8.47 9.39
N VAL A 109 10.61 -7.49 9.11
CA VAL A 109 9.46 -7.71 8.21
C VAL A 109 9.92 -8.05 6.80
N LEU A 110 10.86 -7.28 6.23
CA LEU A 110 11.36 -7.54 4.87
C LEU A 110 11.99 -8.93 4.74
N LYS A 111 12.69 -9.40 5.78
CA LYS A 111 13.25 -10.77 5.83
C LYS A 111 12.19 -11.85 5.97
N ALA A 112 11.04 -11.53 6.56
CA ALA A 112 9.91 -12.43 6.71
C ALA A 112 8.97 -12.43 5.49
N LEU A 113 9.21 -11.59 4.47
CA LEU A 113 8.40 -11.63 3.26
C LEU A 113 8.58 -12.95 2.52
N ARG A 114 7.48 -13.69 2.36
CA ARG A 114 7.48 -14.93 1.59
C ARG A 114 7.79 -14.63 0.12
N PRO A 115 8.80 -15.28 -0.49
CA PRO A 115 9.11 -15.07 -1.91
C PRO A 115 7.94 -15.45 -2.82
N ILE A 116 7.75 -14.65 -3.88
CA ILE A 116 6.83 -14.99 -4.97
C ILE A 116 7.67 -15.62 -6.08
N THR A 117 7.45 -16.91 -6.30
CA THR A 117 8.25 -17.75 -7.20
C THR A 117 7.45 -18.14 -8.43
N ARG A 118 8.11 -18.77 -9.41
CA ARG A 118 7.45 -19.31 -10.61
C ARG A 118 6.26 -20.22 -10.30
N GLN A 119 6.28 -20.92 -9.16
CA GLN A 119 5.20 -21.84 -8.80
C GLN A 119 3.94 -21.14 -8.27
N ASN A 120 4.06 -19.93 -7.68
CA ASN A 120 2.93 -19.27 -7.01
C ASN A 120 2.58 -17.90 -7.59
N VAL A 121 3.36 -17.37 -8.54
CA VAL A 121 3.20 -16.01 -9.07
C VAL A 121 1.84 -15.77 -9.75
N GLU A 122 1.27 -16.79 -10.40
CA GLU A 122 -0.10 -16.79 -10.96
C GLU A 122 -1.20 -16.62 -9.90
N GLU A 123 -0.93 -17.12 -8.70
CA GLU A 123 -1.86 -17.06 -7.57
C GLU A 123 -1.70 -15.77 -6.76
N LYS A 124 -0.49 -15.22 -6.74
CA LYS A 124 -0.08 -14.14 -5.83
C LYS A 124 0.06 -12.78 -6.52
N SER A 125 0.06 -12.71 -7.84
CA SER A 125 0.33 -11.45 -8.54
C SER A 125 -0.55 -11.25 -9.76
N VAL A 126 -0.81 -9.98 -10.06
CA VAL A 126 -1.44 -9.52 -11.28
C VAL A 126 -0.65 -8.31 -11.77
N ARG A 127 -0.21 -8.35 -13.02
CA ARG A 127 0.40 -7.21 -13.70
C ARG A 127 -0.50 -6.73 -14.83
N GLY A 128 -0.63 -5.42 -14.97
CA GLY A 128 -1.52 -4.80 -15.95
C GLY A 128 -0.87 -3.64 -16.69
N GLN A 129 -1.42 -3.31 -17.85
CA GLN A 129 -1.00 -2.19 -18.70
C GLN A 129 -2.23 -1.40 -19.15
N TYR A 130 -2.25 -0.08 -18.95
CA TYR A 130 -3.43 0.71 -19.31
C TYR A 130 -3.53 0.88 -20.83
N GLY A 131 -4.72 0.64 -21.36
CA GLY A 131 -5.12 1.04 -22.70
C GLY A 131 -5.78 2.41 -22.71
N ALA A 132 -6.25 2.83 -23.89
CA ALA A 132 -7.05 4.03 -24.04
C ALA A 132 -8.29 3.99 -23.13
N GLY A 133 -8.72 5.17 -22.68
CA GLY A 133 -9.86 5.27 -21.76
C GLY A 133 -10.31 6.71 -21.57
N PHE A 134 -11.02 6.97 -20.49
CA PHE A 134 -11.61 8.27 -20.19
C PHE A 134 -11.30 8.67 -18.75
N LEU A 135 -10.71 9.84 -18.57
CA LEU A 135 -10.30 10.33 -17.25
C LEU A 135 -10.44 11.86 -17.21
N LYS A 136 -10.94 12.41 -16.10
CA LYS A 136 -11.11 13.87 -15.89
C LYS A 136 -11.88 14.58 -17.03
N GLY A 137 -12.90 13.92 -17.58
CA GLY A 137 -13.78 14.54 -18.58
C GLY A 137 -13.25 14.49 -20.01
N GLY A 138 -12.17 13.76 -20.30
CA GLY A 138 -11.66 13.61 -21.66
C GLY A 138 -11.06 12.23 -21.96
N PRO A 139 -10.93 11.87 -23.25
CA PRO A 139 -10.24 10.67 -23.67
C PRO A 139 -8.73 10.79 -23.37
N VAL A 140 -8.12 9.69 -22.97
CA VAL A 140 -6.69 9.58 -22.72
C VAL A 140 -6.12 8.37 -23.46
N ALA A 141 -4.92 8.53 -24.01
CA ALA A 141 -4.25 7.50 -24.79
C ALA A 141 -3.78 6.32 -23.91
N GLY A 142 -3.64 5.15 -24.53
CA GLY A 142 -3.04 3.97 -23.89
C GLY A 142 -1.52 4.11 -23.70
N TYR A 143 -0.93 3.27 -22.85
CA TYR A 143 0.50 3.32 -22.53
C TYR A 143 1.39 3.15 -23.76
N LEU A 144 1.01 2.26 -24.69
CA LEU A 144 1.72 2.00 -25.94
C LEU A 144 1.57 3.13 -26.97
N GLU A 145 0.54 3.98 -26.80
CA GLU A 145 0.20 5.09 -27.68
C GLU A 145 0.74 6.44 -27.15
N GLU A 146 1.32 6.47 -25.95
CA GLU A 146 1.93 7.69 -25.41
C GLU A 146 3.15 8.11 -26.24
N ALA A 147 3.51 9.39 -26.15
CA ALA A 147 4.65 9.94 -26.87
C ALA A 147 5.95 9.19 -26.52
N GLY A 148 6.60 8.61 -27.54
CA GLY A 148 7.78 7.76 -27.38
C GLY A 148 7.46 6.29 -27.08
N GLY A 149 6.20 5.88 -27.15
CA GLY A 149 5.72 4.53 -26.90
C GLY A 149 6.26 3.48 -27.85
N ASN A 150 6.57 2.30 -27.32
CA ASN A 150 6.91 1.10 -28.09
C ASN A 150 5.72 0.13 -28.09
N PRO A 151 5.10 -0.19 -29.25
CA PRO A 151 4.01 -1.15 -29.34
C PRO A 151 4.35 -2.57 -28.86
N ALA A 152 5.64 -2.92 -28.79
CA ALA A 152 6.10 -4.22 -28.30
C ALA A 152 6.40 -4.24 -26.79
N SER A 153 6.20 -3.14 -26.05
CA SER A 153 6.47 -3.08 -24.62
C SER A 153 5.52 -3.98 -23.82
N GLN A 154 6.10 -4.78 -22.94
CA GLN A 154 5.38 -5.58 -21.94
C GLN A 154 5.49 -5.00 -20.53
N THR A 155 5.89 -3.74 -20.40
CA THR A 155 6.08 -3.08 -19.11
C THR A 155 4.75 -2.90 -18.40
N GLU A 156 4.70 -3.30 -17.14
CA GLU A 156 3.51 -3.13 -16.31
C GLU A 156 3.35 -1.68 -15.82
N THR A 157 2.15 -1.14 -15.97
CA THR A 157 1.73 0.17 -15.42
C THR A 157 0.81 0.00 -14.21
N PHE A 158 0.44 -1.24 -13.89
CA PHE A 158 -0.37 -1.64 -12.74
C PHE A 158 0.19 -2.92 -12.16
N VAL A 159 0.20 -3.02 -10.83
CA VAL A 159 0.58 -4.20 -10.08
C VAL A 159 -0.39 -4.40 -8.91
N ALA A 160 -0.92 -5.62 -8.79
CA ALA A 160 -1.57 -6.10 -7.57
C ALA A 160 -0.86 -7.36 -7.06
N LEU A 161 -0.60 -7.42 -5.75
CA LEU A 161 0.10 -8.53 -5.11
C LEU A 161 -0.66 -8.99 -3.87
N ARG A 162 -0.73 -10.31 -3.66
CA ARG A 162 -0.98 -10.90 -2.36
C ARG A 162 0.36 -11.27 -1.73
N VAL A 163 0.65 -10.66 -0.60
CA VAL A 163 1.90 -10.79 0.14
C VAL A 163 1.61 -11.50 1.46
N ASP A 164 2.42 -12.52 1.76
CA ASP A 164 2.37 -13.22 3.05
C ASP A 164 3.66 -12.88 3.83
N ILE A 165 3.52 -12.67 5.14
CA ILE A 165 4.63 -12.35 6.05
C ILE A 165 4.79 -13.52 7.04
N ASP A 166 5.89 -14.25 6.91
CA ASP A 166 6.19 -15.46 7.66
C ASP A 166 6.76 -15.11 9.06
N ASN A 167 5.89 -14.59 9.92
CA ASN A 167 6.18 -14.38 11.34
C ASN A 167 4.97 -14.65 12.23
N TRP A 168 5.18 -14.67 13.55
CA TRP A 168 4.13 -14.99 14.52
C TRP A 168 2.95 -14.01 14.47
N ARG A 169 3.21 -12.71 14.29
CA ARG A 169 2.16 -11.68 14.30
C ARG A 169 1.22 -11.80 13.11
N TRP A 170 1.74 -12.11 11.92
CA TRP A 170 1.03 -12.05 10.65
C TRP A 170 0.78 -13.42 10.00
N ALA A 171 0.98 -14.50 10.74
CA ALA A 171 0.65 -15.85 10.30
C ALA A 171 -0.79 -15.88 9.74
N ASP A 172 -0.93 -16.38 8.51
CA ASP A 172 -2.19 -16.50 7.77
C ASP A 172 -2.97 -15.21 7.50
N VAL A 173 -2.38 -14.03 7.74
CA VAL A 173 -2.97 -12.73 7.40
C VAL A 173 -2.35 -12.21 6.10
N PRO A 174 -3.10 -12.20 4.97
CA PRO A 174 -2.57 -11.68 3.73
C PRO A 174 -2.58 -10.15 3.69
N PHE A 175 -1.54 -9.61 3.08
CA PHE A 175 -1.42 -8.21 2.70
C PHE A 175 -1.67 -8.08 1.20
N TYR A 176 -2.72 -7.37 0.81
CA TYR A 176 -3.00 -7.08 -0.59
C TYR A 176 -2.45 -5.70 -0.94
N LEU A 177 -1.53 -5.66 -1.88
CA LEU A 177 -0.92 -4.44 -2.40
C LEU A 177 -1.52 -4.13 -3.75
N ARG A 178 -1.90 -2.88 -4.01
CA ARG A 178 -2.38 -2.44 -5.33
C ARG A 178 -1.81 -1.08 -5.67
N THR A 179 -1.25 -0.95 -6.87
CA THR A 179 -0.77 0.31 -7.39
C THR A 179 -0.85 0.37 -8.91
N GLY A 180 -1.10 1.55 -9.46
CA GLY A 180 -1.09 1.74 -10.90
C GLY A 180 -1.20 3.19 -11.32
N LYS A 181 -0.87 3.43 -12.59
CA LYS A 181 -1.09 4.68 -13.32
C LYS A 181 -2.48 4.70 -13.96
N ARG A 182 -2.98 5.89 -14.27
CA ARG A 182 -4.30 6.10 -14.92
C ARG A 182 -5.45 5.41 -14.19
N MET A 183 -5.38 5.36 -12.86
CA MET A 183 -6.46 4.83 -12.02
C MET A 183 -7.58 5.87 -11.84
N THR A 184 -8.75 5.43 -11.36
CA THR A 184 -9.95 6.26 -11.21
C THR A 184 -9.71 7.53 -10.41
N THR A 185 -9.04 7.42 -9.26
CA THR A 185 -8.68 8.57 -8.41
C THR A 185 -7.29 8.42 -7.79
N LYS A 186 -6.68 9.55 -7.44
CA LYS A 186 -5.39 9.59 -6.74
C LYS A 186 -5.67 9.30 -5.27
N ARG A 187 -5.22 8.16 -4.78
CA ARG A 187 -5.45 7.71 -3.39
C ARG A 187 -4.23 6.96 -2.87
N THR A 188 -3.79 7.27 -1.67
CA THR A 188 -2.83 6.47 -0.92
C THR A 188 -3.48 6.11 0.40
N GLU A 189 -3.70 4.83 0.65
CA GLU A 189 -4.52 4.36 1.76
C GLU A 189 -4.08 2.97 2.24
N VAL A 190 -4.24 2.75 3.54
CA VAL A 190 -4.18 1.43 4.17
C VAL A 190 -5.54 1.12 4.77
N ALA A 191 -6.17 0.02 4.36
CA ALA A 191 -7.40 -0.48 4.96
C ALA A 191 -7.12 -1.80 5.70
N ILE A 192 -7.44 -1.83 6.99
CA ILE A 192 -7.24 -3.00 7.86
C ILE A 192 -8.61 -3.55 8.19
N HIS A 193 -8.87 -4.79 7.78
CA HIS A 193 -10.13 -5.48 8.04
C HIS A 193 -9.98 -6.38 9.23
N PHE A 194 -10.85 -6.21 10.22
CA PHE A 194 -10.87 -7.07 11.39
C PHE A 194 -11.67 -8.34 11.14
N LYS A 195 -11.36 -9.42 11.85
CA LYS A 195 -12.11 -10.66 11.82
C LYS A 195 -13.53 -10.42 12.33
N ARG A 196 -14.49 -11.12 11.72
CA ARG A 196 -15.89 -11.10 12.17
C ARG A 196 -15.99 -11.81 13.51
N LEU A 197 -16.88 -11.33 14.37
CA LEU A 197 -17.19 -12.00 15.62
C LEU A 197 -17.83 -13.37 15.34
N PRO A 198 -17.36 -14.45 16.01
CA PRO A 198 -17.85 -15.79 15.76
C PRO A 198 -19.31 -15.98 16.20
N HIS A 199 -19.74 -15.24 17.24
CA HIS A 199 -21.09 -15.29 17.76
C HIS A 199 -21.86 -14.01 17.42
N ASN A 200 -22.94 -14.13 16.64
CA ASN A 200 -23.81 -13.03 16.23
C ASN A 200 -25.17 -13.12 16.95
N ILE A 201 -25.39 -12.24 17.92
CA ILE A 201 -26.67 -12.07 18.62
C ILE A 201 -27.62 -11.08 17.91
N PHE A 202 -27.13 -10.35 16.90
CA PHE A 202 -27.87 -9.31 16.17
C PHE A 202 -28.35 -9.82 14.79
N LYS A 203 -28.78 -11.08 14.71
CA LYS A 203 -29.18 -11.74 13.46
C LYS A 203 -30.35 -11.05 12.74
N GLU A 204 -31.20 -10.36 13.50
CA GLU A 204 -32.29 -9.53 12.99
C GLU A 204 -31.80 -8.31 12.19
N SER A 205 -30.61 -7.79 12.53
CA SER A 205 -29.97 -6.69 11.77
C SER A 205 -29.17 -7.23 10.59
N TYR A 206 -28.32 -8.23 10.87
CA TYR A 206 -27.41 -8.79 9.90
C TYR A 206 -27.34 -10.30 10.06
N ARG A 207 -27.59 -11.06 8.99
CA ARG A 207 -27.40 -12.52 8.99
C ARG A 207 -25.97 -12.90 9.37
N LYS A 208 -24.99 -12.15 8.88
CA LYS A 208 -23.57 -12.20 9.26
C LYS A 208 -23.13 -10.78 9.59
N LEU A 209 -22.59 -10.56 10.80
CA LEU A 209 -22.11 -9.23 11.19
C LEU A 209 -21.02 -8.76 10.23
N PRO A 210 -21.11 -7.52 9.73
CA PRO A 210 -20.00 -6.87 9.07
C PRO A 210 -18.74 -6.87 9.95
N ALA A 211 -17.59 -6.96 9.31
CA ALA A 211 -16.30 -6.74 9.96
C ALA A 211 -16.14 -5.24 10.26
N ASN A 212 -15.47 -4.92 11.37
CA ASN A 212 -14.97 -3.58 11.58
C ASN A 212 -13.81 -3.32 10.61
N ARG A 213 -13.59 -2.05 10.26
CA ARG A 213 -12.49 -1.62 9.39
C ARG A 213 -11.78 -0.42 10.01
N LEU A 214 -10.46 -0.38 9.87
CA LEU A 214 -9.64 0.79 10.15
C LEU A 214 -9.04 1.27 8.83
N ILE A 215 -9.41 2.46 8.40
CA ILE A 215 -8.96 3.07 7.16
C ILE A 215 -8.02 4.20 7.51
N ILE A 216 -6.80 4.14 7.00
CA ILE A 216 -5.77 5.15 7.22
C ILE A 216 -5.46 5.78 5.87
N GLN A 217 -6.03 6.96 5.65
CA GLN A 217 -5.80 7.71 4.43
C GLN A 217 -4.51 8.51 4.55
N LEU A 218 -3.54 8.17 3.72
CA LEU A 218 -2.24 8.83 3.69
C LEU A 218 -2.24 10.06 2.80
N GLN A 219 -2.97 10.03 1.67
CA GLN A 219 -3.15 11.16 0.72
C GLN A 219 -4.37 10.92 -0.18
N PRO A 220 -5.00 11.99 -0.74
CA PRO A 220 -4.69 13.41 -0.58
C PRO A 220 -5.22 14.06 0.70
N ASN A 221 -6.19 13.45 1.37
CA ASN A 221 -6.76 13.95 2.62
C ASN A 221 -6.26 13.06 3.75
N GLU A 222 -5.27 13.52 4.52
CA GLU A 222 -4.76 12.76 5.64
C GLU A 222 -5.85 12.57 6.72
N GLY A 223 -6.14 11.31 7.06
CA GLY A 223 -7.25 10.96 7.95
C GLY A 223 -7.14 9.53 8.48
N VAL A 224 -7.82 9.28 9.59
CA VAL A 224 -8.04 7.93 10.12
C VAL A 224 -9.53 7.76 10.40
N GLU A 225 -10.11 6.71 9.81
CA GLU A 225 -11.51 6.36 10.00
C GLU A 225 -11.60 4.96 10.60
N ILE A 226 -12.50 4.78 11.58
CA ILE A 226 -12.84 3.47 12.11
C ILE A 226 -14.31 3.21 11.85
N GLU A 227 -14.60 2.17 11.07
CA GLU A 227 -15.96 1.69 10.88
C GLU A 227 -16.34 0.74 12.00
N VAL A 228 -17.42 1.10 12.68
CA VAL A 228 -18.03 0.32 13.76
C VAL A 228 -19.51 0.12 13.50
N LEU A 229 -20.12 -0.83 14.22
CA LEU A 229 -21.57 -1.01 14.24
C LEU A 229 -22.16 -0.27 15.44
N ASN A 230 -23.21 0.52 15.20
CA ASN A 230 -23.95 1.23 16.23
C ASN A 230 -25.47 1.01 16.08
N LYS A 231 -26.23 1.21 17.15
CA LYS A 231 -27.69 1.14 17.12
C LYS A 231 -28.25 2.27 16.25
N VAL A 232 -29.24 1.95 15.41
CA VAL A 232 -30.06 2.94 14.71
C VAL A 232 -30.87 3.73 15.75
N PRO A 233 -30.69 5.06 15.87
CA PRO A 233 -31.49 5.88 16.78
C PRO A 233 -32.97 5.84 16.39
N GLY A 234 -33.87 5.61 17.36
CA GLY A 234 -35.30 5.62 17.09
C GLY A 234 -36.13 4.95 18.18
N LEU A 235 -37.44 5.24 18.15
CA LEU A 235 -38.47 4.68 19.05
C LEU A 235 -39.07 3.36 18.54
N GLY A 236 -38.56 2.83 17.42
CA GLY A 236 -39.01 1.57 16.83
C GLY A 236 -38.78 0.37 17.76
N LYS A 237 -39.62 -0.65 17.63
CA LYS A 237 -39.42 -1.94 18.31
C LYS A 237 -38.24 -2.66 17.65
N GLY A 238 -37.17 -2.93 18.41
CA GLY A 238 -36.03 -3.75 17.96
C GLY A 238 -34.66 -3.09 18.17
N LEU A 239 -33.62 -3.92 18.14
CA LEU A 239 -32.23 -3.49 18.22
C LEU A 239 -31.58 -3.63 16.85
N HIS A 240 -31.85 -2.65 15.97
CA HIS A 240 -31.26 -2.61 14.64
C HIS A 240 -29.90 -1.92 14.66
N LEU A 241 -28.91 -2.54 13.99
CA LEU A 241 -27.56 -2.00 13.84
C LEU A 241 -27.37 -1.35 12.47
N GLN A 242 -26.54 -0.31 12.44
CA GLN A 242 -26.03 0.33 11.23
C GLN A 242 -24.51 0.50 11.34
N ARG A 243 -23.85 0.61 10.19
CA ARG A 243 -22.43 0.97 10.11
C ARG A 243 -22.29 2.48 10.37
N THR A 244 -21.27 2.85 11.13
CA THR A 244 -20.96 4.25 11.44
C THR A 244 -19.45 4.44 11.36
N MET A 245 -19.03 5.51 10.70
CA MET A 245 -17.62 5.92 10.65
C MET A 245 -17.32 6.85 11.82
N LEU A 246 -16.28 6.53 12.56
CA LEU A 246 -15.63 7.44 13.49
C LEU A 246 -14.46 8.08 12.74
N ASP A 247 -14.59 9.35 12.37
CA ASP A 247 -13.62 10.06 11.54
C ASP A 247 -12.73 10.98 12.38
N LEU A 248 -11.42 10.85 12.20
CA LEU A 248 -10.39 11.76 12.65
C LEU A 248 -9.68 12.34 11.43
N SER A 249 -10.22 13.43 10.89
CA SER A 249 -9.62 14.18 9.78
C SER A 249 -8.54 15.13 10.29
N PHE A 250 -7.28 14.90 9.88
CA PHE A 250 -6.16 15.78 10.23
C PHE A 250 -6.27 17.12 9.49
N SER A 251 -6.72 17.07 8.24
CA SER A 251 -6.98 18.28 7.46
C SER A 251 -7.98 19.21 8.15
N GLU A 252 -8.95 18.65 8.88
CA GLU A 252 -9.93 19.45 9.63
C GLU A 252 -9.45 19.88 11.00
N THR A 253 -8.78 18.99 11.72
CA THR A 253 -8.30 19.25 13.08
C THR A 253 -7.16 20.27 13.11
N PHE A 254 -6.34 20.31 12.04
CA PHE A 254 -5.16 21.16 11.94
C PHE A 254 -5.26 22.25 10.85
N LYS A 255 -6.48 22.68 10.46
CA LYS A 255 -6.71 23.71 9.41
C LYS A 255 -5.83 24.97 9.55
N ASN A 256 -5.41 25.32 10.76
CA ASN A 256 -4.63 26.52 11.05
C ASN A 256 -3.10 26.30 11.19
N ASN A 257 -2.63 25.05 11.10
CA ASN A 257 -1.21 24.75 11.23
C ASN A 257 -0.60 24.40 9.87
N ARG A 258 0.51 25.05 9.52
CA ARG A 258 1.30 24.66 8.35
C ARG A 258 1.90 23.27 8.60
N ILE A 259 1.47 22.29 7.83
CA ILE A 259 2.11 20.98 7.76
C ILE A 259 3.33 21.11 6.81
N PRO A 260 4.57 20.93 7.30
CA PRO A 260 5.76 21.06 6.46
C PRO A 260 5.79 19.98 5.38
N ASP A 261 6.29 20.32 4.19
CA ASP A 261 6.42 19.35 3.10
C ASP A 261 7.42 18.24 3.45
N ALA A 262 7.27 17.08 2.80
CA ALA A 262 8.14 15.92 2.97
C ALA A 262 9.63 16.27 2.78
N TYR A 263 9.98 17.15 1.84
CA TYR A 263 11.37 17.56 1.62
C TYR A 263 11.90 18.50 2.71
N GLU A 264 11.07 19.43 3.20
CA GLU A 264 11.45 20.31 4.31
C GLU A 264 11.81 19.47 5.54
N ARG A 265 10.99 18.45 5.84
CA ARG A 265 11.25 17.53 6.94
C ARG A 265 12.51 16.71 6.73
N LEU A 266 12.70 16.10 5.56
CA LEU A 266 13.91 15.31 5.27
C LEU A 266 15.18 16.14 5.41
N LEU A 267 15.16 17.38 4.91
CA LEU A 267 16.32 18.26 4.99
C LEU A 267 16.63 18.61 6.45
N LEU A 268 15.61 18.95 7.24
CA LEU A 268 15.78 19.22 8.67
C LEU A 268 16.34 18.02 9.43
N GLU A 269 15.82 16.82 9.21
CA GLU A 269 16.29 15.61 9.89
C GLU A 269 17.72 15.25 9.44
N ALA A 270 18.07 15.45 8.17
CA ALA A 270 19.45 15.31 7.68
C ALA A 270 20.40 16.29 8.38
N MET A 271 20.00 17.56 8.53
CA MET A 271 20.79 18.58 9.25
C MET A 271 20.96 18.23 10.73
N ARG A 272 19.97 17.56 11.34
CA ARG A 272 20.02 17.06 12.72
C ARG A 272 20.76 15.73 12.88
N GLY A 273 21.18 15.10 11.78
CA GLY A 273 21.78 13.77 11.79
C GLY A 273 20.81 12.64 12.16
N ASN A 274 19.50 12.91 12.22
CA ASN A 274 18.50 11.89 12.50
C ASN A 274 18.17 11.14 11.22
N GLN A 275 18.48 9.85 11.22
CA GLN A 275 18.33 9.03 10.04
C GLN A 275 17.03 8.21 10.00
N ALA A 276 16.11 8.37 10.95
CA ALA A 276 14.92 7.50 11.08
C ALA A 276 14.02 7.47 9.83
N LEU A 277 13.98 8.57 9.07
CA LEU A 277 13.20 8.70 7.82
C LEU A 277 13.95 8.22 6.56
N PHE A 278 15.22 7.84 6.70
CA PHE A 278 16.07 7.39 5.61
C PHE A 278 16.17 5.87 5.60
N ILE A 279 16.10 5.28 4.41
CA ILE A 279 16.17 3.84 4.22
C ILE A 279 17.62 3.37 4.34
N ARG A 280 17.86 2.35 5.18
CA ARG A 280 19.19 1.75 5.35
C ARG A 280 19.53 0.83 4.17
N ARG A 281 20.82 0.57 3.96
CA ARG A 281 21.31 -0.21 2.80
C ARG A 281 20.77 -1.63 2.78
N ASP A 282 20.80 -2.32 3.92
CA ASP A 282 20.29 -3.68 4.09
C ASP A 282 18.77 -3.77 3.87
N GLU A 283 17.99 -2.76 4.26
CA GLU A 283 16.57 -2.68 3.91
C GLU A 283 16.36 -2.66 2.39
N VAL A 284 17.18 -1.88 1.67
CA VAL A 284 17.12 -1.78 0.21
C VAL A 284 17.50 -3.11 -0.45
N GLU A 285 18.58 -3.74 0.01
CA GLU A 285 19.06 -5.02 -0.53
C GLU A 285 18.02 -6.14 -0.31
N GLN A 286 17.41 -6.21 0.87
CA GLN A 286 16.36 -7.20 1.15
C GLN A 286 15.09 -6.93 0.34
N ALA A 287 14.68 -5.67 0.20
CA ALA A 287 13.54 -5.29 -0.64
C ALA A 287 13.78 -5.69 -2.11
N TRP A 288 14.99 -5.46 -2.64
CA TRP A 288 15.35 -5.89 -3.99
C TRP A 288 15.34 -7.40 -4.14
N THR A 289 15.91 -8.14 -3.20
CA THR A 289 15.88 -9.62 -3.22
C THR A 289 14.46 -10.16 -3.39
N TRP A 290 13.49 -9.59 -2.69
CA TRP A 290 12.08 -9.98 -2.83
C TRP A 290 11.46 -9.53 -4.16
N ILE A 291 11.74 -8.31 -4.62
CA ILE A 291 11.23 -7.79 -5.89
C ILE A 291 11.80 -8.58 -7.09
N ASP A 292 13.08 -8.91 -7.05
CA ASP A 292 13.75 -9.68 -8.10
C ASP A 292 13.12 -11.06 -8.23
N SER A 293 12.71 -11.70 -7.12
CA SER A 293 11.98 -12.97 -7.16
C SER A 293 10.68 -12.89 -7.99
N ILE A 294 9.92 -11.80 -7.84
CA ILE A 294 8.70 -11.54 -8.62
C ILE A 294 9.04 -11.32 -10.09
N GLN A 295 10.07 -10.53 -10.38
CA GLN A 295 10.47 -10.21 -11.76
C GLN A 295 10.98 -11.43 -12.52
N GLU A 296 11.78 -12.26 -11.87
CA GLU A 296 12.24 -13.53 -12.42
C GLU A 296 11.07 -14.49 -12.67
N ALA A 297 10.09 -14.53 -11.76
CA ALA A 297 8.89 -15.33 -11.94
C ALA A 297 8.04 -14.87 -13.13
N TRP A 298 7.80 -13.56 -13.27
CA TRP A 298 7.09 -13.00 -14.43
C TRP A 298 7.82 -13.22 -15.75
N ARG A 299 9.15 -13.06 -15.78
CA ARG A 299 9.96 -13.31 -16.98
C ARG A 299 9.88 -14.77 -17.41
N ALA A 300 9.83 -15.71 -16.46
CA ALA A 300 9.76 -17.13 -16.76
C ALA A 300 8.38 -17.56 -17.29
N GLN A 301 7.30 -16.93 -16.82
CA GLN A 301 5.94 -17.19 -17.34
C GLN A 301 5.71 -16.61 -18.72
N ASN A 302 6.39 -15.51 -19.06
CA ASN A 302 6.29 -14.85 -20.36
C ASN A 302 4.85 -14.48 -20.76
N GLU A 303 3.97 -14.23 -19.78
CA GLU A 303 2.61 -13.77 -20.02
C GLU A 303 2.55 -12.24 -20.13
N PRO A 304 1.98 -11.64 -21.18
CA PRO A 304 1.88 -10.19 -21.29
C PRO A 304 1.00 -9.58 -20.17
N PRO A 305 1.23 -8.32 -19.79
CA PRO A 305 0.40 -7.65 -18.80
C PRO A 305 -1.06 -7.57 -19.24
N LYS A 306 -1.99 -7.76 -18.30
CA LYS A 306 -3.43 -7.74 -18.59
C LYS A 306 -3.87 -6.31 -18.92
N PRO A 307 -4.67 -6.09 -19.98
CA PRO A 307 -5.13 -4.75 -20.33
C PRO A 307 -6.14 -4.24 -19.30
N TYR A 308 -6.14 -2.93 -19.06
CA TYR A 308 -7.22 -2.25 -18.33
C TYR A 308 -7.47 -0.86 -18.93
N ALA A 309 -8.72 -0.39 -18.91
CA ALA A 309 -9.03 0.93 -19.44
C ALA A 309 -8.53 2.01 -18.48
N ALA A 310 -7.89 3.06 -19.02
CA ALA A 310 -7.56 4.24 -18.22
C ALA A 310 -8.83 4.85 -17.59
N GLY A 311 -8.77 5.17 -16.30
CA GLY A 311 -9.92 5.61 -15.49
C GLY A 311 -10.58 4.52 -14.65
N THR A 312 -10.10 3.29 -14.70
CA THR A 312 -10.61 2.16 -13.88
C THR A 312 -9.67 1.81 -12.72
N TRP A 313 -10.12 0.94 -11.81
CA TRP A 313 -9.34 0.43 -10.67
C TRP A 313 -8.31 -0.66 -11.04
N GLY A 314 -8.08 -0.88 -12.35
CA GLY A 314 -7.15 -1.87 -12.87
C GLY A 314 -7.85 -3.04 -13.59
N PRO A 315 -7.11 -4.11 -13.93
CA PRO A 315 -7.65 -5.26 -14.64
C PRO A 315 -8.58 -6.09 -13.74
N VAL A 316 -9.58 -6.74 -14.34
CA VAL A 316 -10.52 -7.65 -13.64
C VAL A 316 -9.80 -8.75 -12.86
N ALA A 317 -8.64 -9.20 -13.35
CA ALA A 317 -7.80 -10.16 -12.65
C ALA A 317 -7.38 -9.69 -11.24
N ALA A 318 -7.24 -8.39 -10.99
CA ALA A 318 -6.92 -7.85 -9.67
C ALA A 318 -8.08 -8.04 -8.68
N VAL A 319 -9.33 -7.97 -9.15
CA VAL A 319 -10.51 -8.29 -8.32
C VAL A 319 -10.55 -9.79 -8.02
N ALA A 320 -10.27 -10.62 -9.03
CA ALA A 320 -10.21 -12.07 -8.87
C ALA A 320 -9.14 -12.51 -7.85
N LEU A 321 -8.03 -11.76 -7.72
CA LEU A 321 -6.97 -12.03 -6.75
C LEU A 321 -7.50 -12.08 -5.30
N LEU A 322 -8.36 -11.13 -4.89
CA LEU A 322 -8.95 -11.10 -3.55
C LEU A 322 -10.16 -12.04 -3.45
N ALA A 323 -10.93 -12.15 -4.53
CA ALA A 323 -12.12 -13.01 -4.57
C ALA A 323 -11.79 -14.49 -4.35
N ARG A 324 -10.57 -14.94 -4.74
CA ARG A 324 -10.05 -16.29 -4.42
C ARG A 324 -10.05 -16.59 -2.93
N ASP A 325 -9.84 -15.59 -2.09
CA ASP A 325 -9.88 -15.72 -0.64
C ASP A 325 -11.24 -15.28 -0.03
N GLY A 326 -12.26 -15.04 -0.87
CA GLY A 326 -13.58 -14.58 -0.43
C GLY A 326 -13.62 -13.12 0.04
N ARG A 327 -12.71 -12.29 -0.48
CA ARG A 327 -12.52 -10.88 -0.11
C ARG A 327 -12.73 -9.96 -1.31
N GLU A 328 -12.89 -8.67 -1.05
CA GLU A 328 -13.12 -7.62 -2.06
C GLU A 328 -12.25 -6.40 -1.75
N TRP A 329 -11.85 -5.66 -2.78
CA TRP A 329 -11.10 -4.42 -2.61
C TRP A 329 -11.97 -3.33 -1.97
N ASP A 330 -11.37 -2.48 -1.15
CA ASP A 330 -11.96 -1.18 -0.85
C ASP A 330 -11.78 -0.25 -2.07
N GLU A 331 -12.89 0.28 -2.58
CA GLU A 331 -12.96 1.19 -3.74
C GLU A 331 -13.62 2.51 -3.38
#